data_AF-A0A7V9KLH7-F1
#
_entry.id   AF-A0A7V9KLH7-F1
#
_cell.length_a   1.000
_cell.length_b   1.000
_cell.length_c   1.000
_cell.angle_alpha   90.00
_cell.angle_beta   90.00
_cell.angle_gamma   90.00
#
_symmetry.space_group_name_H-M   'P 1'
#
loop_
_entity.id
_entity.type
_entity.pdbx_description
1 polymer ?
#
loop_
_entity_poly.entity_id
_entity_poly.type
_entity_poly.pdbx_seq_one_letter_code
_entity_poly.pdbx_strand_id
1 'polypeptide(L)'
;MVAPSELIRFRLRRRQARIDRLTLALAGTAVVTSVTVVAGEFSRRYRRRLAERRPSAHLPGGPVEAIQLAGRASQDTLVVAIEGYSAASRPETALFNLFSGFVGAFAWARISTAGIRSGWWPLGNVNVKGRHIHHFVPGIVLAFLSGGVAIVTESPELETALAVPFGVGAGLTFDEAALLLDLQDVYWLPRGRLSVQVSAVTVSVLGATILGMRLLKRGEQRGEQAGLIPTAEGRP
;
A
#
# COMPACT_ATOMS: atom_id res chain seq x y z
N MET A 1 18.49 37.63 28.86
CA MET A 1 18.51 37.57 27.38
C MET A 1 18.72 36.12 26.97
N VAL A 2 17.80 35.53 26.22
CA VAL A 2 17.95 34.15 25.71
C VAL A 2 18.98 34.18 24.58
N ALA A 3 20.01 33.33 24.65
CA ALA A 3 21.05 33.27 23.63
C ALA A 3 20.44 32.97 22.24
N PRO A 4 20.94 33.56 21.14
CA PRO A 4 20.41 33.34 19.78
C PRO A 4 20.30 31.84 19.41
N SER A 5 21.22 31.02 19.91
CA SER A 5 21.25 29.56 19.73
C SER A 5 20.09 28.82 20.41
N GLU A 6 19.62 29.28 21.57
CA GLU A 6 18.45 28.73 22.28
C GLU A 6 17.15 29.00 21.52
N LEU A 7 17.01 30.22 20.96
CA LEU A 7 15.84 30.60 20.17
C LEU A 7 15.73 29.79 18.88
N ILE A 8 16.87 29.52 18.23
CA ILE A 8 16.97 28.67 17.04
C ILE A 8 16.59 27.22 17.38
N ARG A 9 17.16 26.64 18.45
CA ARG A 9 16.82 25.27 18.90
C ARG A 9 15.34 25.12 19.25
N PHE A 10 14.74 26.14 19.87
CA PHE A 10 13.32 26.14 20.20
C PHE A 10 12.41 26.19 18.96
N ARG A 11 12.72 27.08 18.00
CA ARG A 11 11.99 27.16 16.72
C ARG A 11 12.10 25.85 15.93
N LEU A 12 13.29 25.24 15.91
CA LEU A 12 13.51 23.94 15.29
C LEU A 12 12.68 22.84 15.95
N ARG A 13 12.69 22.73 17.29
CA ARG A 13 11.86 21.76 18.05
C ARG A 13 10.36 21.94 17.80
N ARG A 14 9.84 23.16 17.76
CA ARG A 14 8.41 23.42 17.46
C ARG A 14 8.05 23.05 16.02
N ARG A 15 8.91 23.40 15.05
CA ARG A 15 8.75 22.99 13.64
C ARG A 15 8.76 21.46 13.53
N GLN A 16 9.62 20.81 14.30
CA GLN A 16 9.72 19.35 14.41
C GLN A 16 8.42 18.71 14.86
N ALA A 17 7.89 19.14 16.01
CA ALA A 17 6.66 18.58 16.55
C ALA A 17 5.45 18.82 15.63
N ARG A 18 5.40 19.95 14.92
CA ARG A 18 4.33 20.23 13.93
C ARG A 18 4.39 19.25 12.76
N ILE A 19 5.58 18.99 12.22
CA ILE A 19 5.75 18.05 11.10
C ILE A 19 5.39 16.62 11.51
N ASP A 20 5.78 16.17 12.71
CA ASP A 20 5.42 14.83 13.19
C ASP A 20 3.89 14.64 13.30
N ARG A 21 3.18 15.67 13.78
CA ARG A 21 1.72 15.67 13.83
C ARG A 21 1.08 15.63 12.44
N LEU A 22 1.67 16.33 11.46
CA LEU A 22 1.21 16.28 10.07
C LEU A 22 1.40 14.90 9.47
N THR A 23 2.54 14.24 9.69
CA THR A 23 2.77 12.87 9.23
C THR A 23 1.77 11.89 9.85
N LEU A 24 1.50 12.01 11.15
CA LEU A 24 0.49 11.22 11.85
C LEU A 24 -0.92 11.47 11.30
N ALA A 25 -1.27 12.74 11.05
CA ALA A 25 -2.55 13.10 10.45
C ALA A 25 -2.70 12.51 9.05
N LEU A 26 -1.67 12.60 8.20
CA LEU A 26 -1.69 12.02 6.85
C LEU A 26 -1.83 10.50 6.88
N ALA A 27 -1.10 9.82 7.77
CA ALA A 27 -1.23 8.38 7.95
C ALA A 27 -2.65 8.00 8.41
N GLY A 28 -3.20 8.74 9.38
CA GLY A 28 -4.57 8.56 9.84
C GLY A 28 -5.58 8.76 8.71
N THR A 29 -5.44 9.81 7.91
CA THR A 29 -6.30 10.05 6.74
C THR A 29 -6.21 8.90 5.74
N ALA A 30 -5.02 8.43 5.40
CA ALA A 30 -4.85 7.31 4.47
C ALA A 30 -5.56 6.03 4.94
N VAL A 31 -5.48 5.71 6.23
CA VAL A 31 -6.19 4.58 6.83
C VAL A 31 -7.69 4.79 6.76
N VAL A 32 -8.19 5.96 7.18
CA VAL A 32 -9.63 6.28 7.16
C VAL A 32 -10.19 6.20 5.74
N THR A 33 -9.48 6.76 4.75
CA THR A 33 -9.90 6.69 3.34
C THR A 33 -9.95 5.25 2.85
N SER A 34 -8.93 4.44 3.15
CA SER A 34 -8.90 3.02 2.75
C SER A 34 -10.05 2.22 3.37
N VAL A 35 -10.28 2.40 4.68
CA VAL A 35 -11.41 1.77 5.40
C VAL A 35 -12.75 2.21 4.82
N THR A 36 -12.90 3.49 4.49
CA THR A 36 -14.13 4.04 3.92
C THR A 36 -14.45 3.42 2.56
N VAL A 37 -13.43 3.21 1.71
CA VAL A 37 -13.62 2.56 0.41
C VAL A 37 -14.09 1.12 0.58
N VAL A 38 -13.42 0.35 1.44
CA VAL A 38 -13.78 -1.07 1.70
C VAL A 38 -15.18 -1.18 2.33
N ALA A 39 -15.46 -0.38 3.36
CA ALA A 39 -16.77 -0.33 4.00
C ALA A 39 -17.87 0.13 3.03
N GLY A 40 -17.56 1.05 2.12
CA GLY A 40 -18.45 1.50 1.06
C GLY A 40 -18.81 0.39 0.08
N GLU A 41 -17.84 -0.41 -0.36
CA GLU A 41 -18.12 -1.59 -1.19
C GLU A 41 -18.98 -2.59 -0.43
N PHE A 42 -18.57 -2.98 0.77
CA PHE A 42 -19.34 -3.89 1.61
C PHE A 42 -20.80 -3.41 1.78
N SER A 43 -21.00 -2.13 2.12
CA SER A 43 -22.32 -1.51 2.28
C SER A 43 -23.15 -1.55 1.00
N ARG A 44 -22.54 -1.33 -0.17
CA ARG A 44 -23.23 -1.48 -1.47
C ARG A 44 -23.73 -2.91 -1.67
N ARG A 45 -22.91 -3.92 -1.37
CA ARG A 45 -23.28 -5.34 -1.54
C ARG A 45 -24.30 -5.78 -0.52
N TYR A 46 -24.16 -5.36 0.74
CA TYR A 46 -25.15 -5.58 1.79
C TYR A 46 -26.52 -5.02 1.40
N ARG A 47 -26.57 -3.77 0.95
CA ARG A 47 -27.82 -3.14 0.49
C ARG A 47 -28.44 -3.87 -0.70
N ARG A 48 -27.62 -4.35 -1.64
CA ARG A 48 -28.09 -5.15 -2.79
C ARG A 48 -28.74 -6.47 -2.33
N ARG A 49 -28.08 -7.21 -1.43
CA ARG A 49 -28.61 -8.46 -0.87
C ARG A 49 -29.88 -8.23 -0.04
N LEU A 50 -29.94 -7.12 0.69
CA LEU A 50 -31.14 -6.74 1.44
C LEU A 50 -32.31 -6.44 0.49
N ALA A 51 -32.09 -5.68 -0.58
CA ALA A 51 -33.12 -5.36 -1.57
C ALA A 51 -33.61 -6.63 -2.31
N GLU A 52 -32.72 -7.57 -2.62
CA GLU A 52 -33.09 -8.86 -3.20
C GLU A 52 -33.97 -9.70 -2.26
N ARG A 53 -33.66 -9.69 -0.95
CA ARG A 53 -34.41 -10.47 0.05
C ARG A 53 -35.70 -9.78 0.51
N ARG A 54 -35.69 -8.45 0.60
CA ARG A 54 -36.82 -7.60 0.99
C ARG A 54 -36.93 -6.38 0.09
N PRO A 55 -37.63 -6.50 -1.06
CA PRO A 55 -37.77 -5.41 -2.02
C PRO A 55 -38.39 -4.14 -1.43
N SER A 56 -39.26 -4.27 -0.42
CA SER A 56 -40.00 -3.15 0.19
C SER A 56 -39.44 -2.67 1.53
N ALA A 57 -38.34 -3.25 2.04
CA ALA A 57 -37.80 -2.90 3.36
C ALA A 57 -36.34 -2.46 3.30
N HIS A 58 -36.01 -1.44 4.10
CA HIS A 58 -34.66 -0.86 4.18
C HIS A 58 -33.84 -1.42 5.36
N LEU A 59 -34.45 -2.29 6.18
CA LEU A 59 -33.84 -2.92 7.34
C LEU A 59 -34.03 -4.44 7.31
N PRO A 60 -33.08 -5.21 7.87
CA PRO A 60 -33.27 -6.63 8.09
C PRO A 60 -34.41 -6.85 9.10
N GLY A 61 -35.13 -7.95 8.96
CA GLY A 61 -36.30 -8.28 9.80
C GLY A 61 -35.92 -8.81 11.17
N GLY A 62 -34.63 -9.04 11.41
CA GLY A 62 -34.09 -9.37 12.71
C GLY A 62 -32.56 -9.50 12.71
N PRO A 63 -31.95 -9.65 13.90
CA PRO A 63 -30.50 -9.72 14.05
C PRO A 63 -29.86 -10.91 13.33
N VAL A 64 -30.51 -12.08 13.36
CA VAL A 64 -30.01 -13.30 12.69
C VAL A 64 -29.92 -13.08 11.17
N GLU A 65 -30.92 -12.45 10.58
CA GLU A 65 -30.92 -12.14 9.17
C GLU A 65 -29.87 -11.09 8.81
N ALA A 66 -29.68 -10.08 9.65
CA ALA A 66 -28.63 -9.08 9.47
C ALA A 66 -27.23 -9.74 9.40
N ILE A 67 -26.95 -10.70 10.29
CA ILE A 67 -25.70 -11.46 10.30
C ILE A 67 -25.55 -12.31 9.03
N GLN A 68 -26.61 -12.99 8.59
CA GLN A 68 -26.58 -13.78 7.36
C GLN A 68 -26.35 -12.93 6.11
N LEU A 69 -27.01 -11.76 6.03
CA LEU A 69 -26.82 -10.79 4.95
C LEU A 69 -25.39 -10.23 4.96
N ALA A 70 -24.86 -9.92 6.15
CA ALA A 70 -23.47 -9.48 6.30
C ALA A 70 -22.49 -10.56 5.81
N GLY A 71 -22.67 -11.82 6.21
CA GLY A 71 -21.84 -12.93 5.74
C GLY A 71 -21.83 -13.08 4.22
N ARG A 72 -23.01 -13.00 3.58
CA ARG A 72 -23.12 -13.05 2.11
C ARG A 72 -22.50 -11.83 1.43
N ALA A 73 -22.70 -10.64 1.99
CA ALA A 73 -22.09 -9.42 1.47
C ALA A 73 -20.55 -9.45 1.57
N SER A 74 -19.99 -10.05 2.62
CA SER A 74 -18.56 -10.30 2.75
C SER A 74 -18.07 -11.24 1.65
N GLN A 75 -18.77 -12.35 1.41
CA GLN A 75 -18.44 -13.27 0.32
C GLN A 75 -18.50 -12.58 -1.05
N ASP A 76 -19.54 -11.79 -1.33
CA ASP A 76 -19.63 -11.02 -2.57
C ASP A 76 -18.48 -10.03 -2.74
N THR A 77 -18.06 -9.40 -1.65
CA THR A 77 -16.95 -8.45 -1.66
C THR A 77 -15.64 -9.16 -2.00
N LEU A 78 -15.42 -10.35 -1.45
CA LEU A 78 -14.26 -11.18 -1.78
C LEU A 78 -14.31 -11.67 -3.23
N VAL A 79 -15.45 -12.15 -3.71
CA VAL A 79 -15.62 -12.58 -5.11
C VAL A 79 -15.31 -11.42 -6.05
N VAL A 80 -15.88 -10.23 -5.82
CA VAL A 80 -15.60 -9.05 -6.66
C VAL A 80 -14.11 -8.69 -6.65
N ALA A 81 -13.44 -8.80 -5.50
CA ALA A 81 -12.01 -8.54 -5.40
C ALA A 81 -11.16 -9.58 -6.16
N ILE A 82 -11.48 -10.87 -6.01
CA ILE A 82 -10.77 -11.98 -6.67
C ILE A 82 -10.99 -11.93 -8.18
N GLU A 83 -12.23 -11.76 -8.63
CA GLU A 83 -12.56 -11.62 -10.06
C GLU A 83 -11.92 -10.37 -10.65
N GLY A 84 -11.95 -9.24 -9.92
CA GLY A 84 -11.30 -8.01 -10.36
C GLY A 84 -9.78 -8.15 -10.48
N TYR A 85 -9.15 -8.90 -9.58
CA TYR A 85 -7.72 -9.23 -9.66
C TYR A 85 -7.43 -10.17 -10.84
N SER A 86 -8.22 -11.23 -11.00
CA SER A 86 -8.02 -12.26 -12.02
C SER A 86 -8.28 -11.75 -13.45
N ALA A 87 -9.16 -10.75 -13.60
CA ALA A 87 -9.46 -10.12 -14.88
C ALA A 87 -8.50 -8.96 -15.25
N ALA A 88 -7.63 -8.54 -14.32
CA ALA A 88 -6.68 -7.47 -14.57
C ALA A 88 -5.63 -7.90 -15.60
N SER A 89 -5.10 -6.94 -16.38
CA SER A 89 -4.01 -7.29 -17.31
C SER A 89 -2.74 -7.62 -16.53
N ARG A 90 -1.84 -8.39 -17.14
CA ARG A 90 -0.53 -8.73 -16.54
C ARG A 90 0.21 -7.53 -15.93
N PRO A 91 0.46 -6.42 -16.66
CA PRO A 91 1.19 -5.29 -16.08
C PRO A 91 0.43 -4.60 -14.94
N GLU A 92 -0.91 -4.60 -14.97
CA GLU A 92 -1.74 -4.07 -13.87
C GLU A 92 -1.60 -4.93 -12.62
N THR A 93 -1.67 -6.25 -12.78
CA THR A 93 -1.52 -7.23 -11.68
C THR A 93 -0.13 -7.18 -11.09
N ALA A 94 0.92 -7.11 -11.91
CA ALA A 94 2.29 -6.99 -11.46
C ALA A 94 2.52 -5.69 -10.67
N LEU A 95 2.03 -4.55 -11.16
CA LEU A 95 2.14 -3.28 -10.43
C LEU A 95 1.35 -3.29 -9.12
N PHE A 96 0.17 -3.89 -9.11
CA PHE A 96 -0.61 -4.05 -7.88
C PHE A 96 0.12 -4.94 -6.87
N ASN A 97 0.68 -6.08 -7.29
CA ASN A 97 1.47 -6.98 -6.46
C ASN A 97 2.70 -6.29 -5.86
N LEU A 98 3.44 -5.54 -6.70
CA LEU A 98 4.56 -4.68 -6.28
C LEU A 98 4.11 -3.69 -5.19
N PHE A 99 3.05 -2.95 -5.47
CA PHE A 99 2.49 -1.95 -4.57
C PHE A 99 2.08 -2.57 -3.22
N SER A 100 1.36 -3.69 -3.25
CA SER A 100 0.93 -4.43 -2.07
C SER A 100 2.11 -4.94 -1.24
N GLY A 101 3.12 -5.52 -1.89
CA GLY A 101 4.35 -5.97 -1.24
C GLY A 101 5.10 -4.81 -0.57
N PHE A 102 5.24 -3.69 -1.28
CA PHE A 102 5.90 -2.47 -0.77
C PHE A 102 5.19 -1.91 0.46
N VAL A 103 3.89 -1.63 0.34
CA VAL A 103 3.09 -1.05 1.42
C VAL A 103 3.05 -1.98 2.62
N GLY A 104 2.85 -3.29 2.38
CA GLY A 104 2.79 -4.30 3.44
C GLY A 104 4.11 -4.38 4.22
N ALA A 105 5.24 -4.47 3.53
CA ALA A 105 6.56 -4.55 4.16
C ALA A 105 6.94 -3.27 4.90
N PHE A 106 6.69 -2.10 4.31
CA PHE A 106 6.95 -0.81 4.95
C PHE A 106 6.09 -0.63 6.21
N ALA A 107 4.79 -0.92 6.12
CA ALA A 107 3.89 -0.85 7.28
C ALA A 107 4.31 -1.84 8.37
N TRP A 108 4.70 -3.07 8.00
CA TRP A 108 5.21 -4.07 8.92
C TRP A 108 6.46 -3.59 9.67
N ALA A 109 7.46 -3.06 8.96
CA ALA A 109 8.68 -2.52 9.56
C ALA A 109 8.38 -1.38 10.56
N ARG A 110 7.44 -0.50 10.21
CA ARG A 110 7.01 0.61 11.07
C ARG A 110 6.26 0.16 12.31
N ILE A 111 5.29 -0.74 12.14
CA ILE A 111 4.47 -1.26 13.23
C ILE A 111 5.33 -2.07 14.20
N SER A 112 6.21 -2.94 13.68
CA SER A 112 7.13 -3.72 14.51
C SER A 112 8.06 -2.81 15.32
N THR A 113 8.70 -1.82 14.68
CA THR A 113 9.56 -0.86 15.39
C THR A 113 8.79 -0.06 16.44
N ALA A 114 7.58 0.41 16.13
CA ALA A 114 6.74 1.12 17.09
C ALA A 114 6.33 0.22 18.27
N GLY A 115 6.02 -1.04 17.99
CA GLY A 115 5.61 -2.01 19.01
C GLY A 115 6.75 -2.49 19.90
N ILE A 116 7.95 -2.67 19.35
CA ILE A 116 9.17 -2.95 20.14
C ILE A 116 9.43 -1.80 21.10
N ARG A 117 9.32 -0.55 20.63
CA ARG A 117 9.53 0.65 21.46
C ARG A 117 8.47 0.84 22.55
N SER A 118 7.27 0.30 22.36
CA SER A 118 6.17 0.39 23.33
C SER A 118 5.95 -0.89 24.14
N GLY A 119 6.77 -1.92 23.91
CA GLY A 119 6.78 -3.16 24.69
C GLY A 119 5.67 -4.18 24.39
N TRP A 120 4.84 -3.96 23.35
CA TRP A 120 3.77 -4.91 23.00
C TRP A 120 4.13 -5.85 21.85
N TRP A 121 5.17 -5.56 21.08
CA TRP A 121 5.53 -6.39 19.93
C TRP A 121 6.20 -7.70 20.39
N PRO A 122 5.71 -8.86 19.93
CA PRO A 122 6.18 -10.15 20.42
C PRO A 122 7.57 -10.53 19.89
N LEU A 123 8.02 -9.95 18.78
CA LEU A 123 9.33 -10.24 18.20
C LEU A 123 10.37 -9.23 18.72
N GLY A 124 11.58 -9.68 19.03
CA GLY A 124 12.68 -8.78 19.38
C GLY A 124 13.36 -8.17 18.16
N ASN A 125 14.43 -7.41 18.41
CA ASN A 125 15.35 -7.01 17.35
C ASN A 125 16.05 -8.24 16.74
N VAL A 126 16.23 -8.24 15.42
CA VAL A 126 16.94 -9.31 14.72
C VAL A 126 18.45 -9.07 14.83
N ASN A 127 19.15 -9.97 15.51
CA ASN A 127 20.61 -9.94 15.64
C ASN A 127 21.20 -11.21 15.03
N VAL A 128 22.22 -11.07 14.18
CA VAL A 128 22.97 -12.21 13.62
C VAL A 128 24.42 -12.10 14.08
N LYS A 129 24.91 -13.14 14.77
CA LYS A 129 26.29 -13.22 15.30
C LYS A 129 26.71 -11.97 16.12
N GLY A 130 25.80 -11.42 16.92
CA GLY A 130 26.05 -10.25 17.77
C GLY A 130 26.06 -8.90 17.03
N ARG A 131 25.76 -8.86 15.72
CA ARG A 131 25.60 -7.62 14.94
C ARG A 131 24.13 -7.43 14.56
N HIS A 132 23.62 -6.22 14.77
CA HIS A 132 22.30 -5.83 14.30
C HIS A 132 22.33 -5.74 12.77
N ILE A 133 21.58 -6.61 12.09
CA ILE A 133 21.40 -6.52 10.64
C ILE A 133 20.23 -5.60 10.39
N HIS A 134 20.50 -4.49 9.72
CA HIS A 134 19.49 -3.59 9.21
C HIS A 134 18.63 -4.31 8.19
N HIS A 135 17.31 -4.18 8.31
CA HIS A 135 16.36 -4.95 7.49
C HIS A 135 16.35 -4.49 6.03
N PHE A 136 16.97 -3.35 5.70
CA PHE A 136 17.22 -2.96 4.32
C PHE A 136 18.17 -3.92 3.60
N VAL A 137 19.14 -4.55 4.28
CA VAL A 137 20.09 -5.48 3.64
C VAL A 137 19.38 -6.72 3.07
N PRO A 138 18.61 -7.50 3.86
CA PRO A 138 17.81 -8.59 3.30
C PRO A 138 16.73 -8.08 2.34
N GLY A 139 16.22 -6.86 2.52
CA GLY A 139 15.32 -6.22 1.56
C GLY A 139 15.94 -6.03 0.17
N ILE A 140 17.15 -5.50 0.11
CA ILE A 140 17.94 -5.32 -1.12
C ILE A 140 18.18 -6.68 -1.79
N VAL A 141 18.62 -7.68 -1.01
CA VAL A 141 18.87 -9.04 -1.53
C VAL A 141 17.58 -9.62 -2.12
N LEU A 142 16.45 -9.50 -1.42
CA LEU A 142 15.16 -10.00 -1.90
C LEU A 142 14.72 -9.30 -3.19
N ALA A 143 14.88 -7.97 -3.27
CA ALA A 143 14.54 -7.21 -4.47
C ALA A 143 15.42 -7.60 -5.67
N PHE A 144 16.74 -7.71 -5.48
CA PHE A 144 17.65 -8.12 -6.55
C PHE A 144 17.42 -9.55 -7.02
N LEU A 145 17.20 -10.49 -6.10
CA LEU A 145 16.88 -11.87 -6.49
C LEU A 145 15.55 -11.93 -7.25
N SER A 146 14.52 -11.25 -6.76
CA SER A 146 13.21 -11.25 -7.42
C SER A 146 13.27 -10.64 -8.82
N GLY A 147 13.94 -9.48 -8.95
CA GLY A 147 14.13 -8.82 -10.24
C GLY A 147 15.03 -9.62 -11.18
N GLY A 148 16.12 -10.20 -10.67
CA GLY A 148 17.03 -11.03 -11.44
C GLY A 148 16.33 -12.28 -12.00
N VAL A 149 15.53 -12.97 -11.18
CA VAL A 149 14.72 -14.10 -11.65
C VAL A 149 13.67 -13.65 -12.66
N ALA A 150 13.03 -12.50 -12.44
CA ALA A 150 12.04 -11.95 -13.37
C ALA A 150 12.62 -11.58 -14.74
N ILE A 151 13.92 -11.26 -14.83
CA ILE A 151 14.61 -10.96 -16.10
C ILE A 151 14.91 -12.23 -16.90
N VAL A 152 15.20 -13.35 -16.24
CA VAL A 152 15.64 -14.59 -16.91
C VAL A 152 14.50 -15.59 -17.14
N THR A 153 13.36 -15.39 -16.49
CA THR A 153 12.17 -16.24 -16.67
C THR A 153 11.39 -15.85 -17.92
N GLU A 154 10.73 -16.83 -18.52
CA GLU A 154 9.76 -16.61 -19.61
C GLU A 154 8.30 -16.84 -19.17
N SER A 155 8.06 -17.29 -17.92
CA SER A 155 6.71 -17.49 -17.39
C SER A 155 6.05 -16.17 -16.97
N PRO A 156 4.96 -15.76 -17.63
CA PRO A 156 4.22 -14.54 -17.27
C PRO A 156 3.63 -14.59 -15.85
N GLU A 157 3.25 -15.79 -15.39
CA GLU A 157 2.72 -16.01 -14.04
C GLU A 157 3.82 -15.78 -13.01
N LEU A 158 5.02 -16.30 -13.26
CA LEU A 158 6.16 -16.14 -12.36
C LEU A 158 6.64 -14.68 -12.32
N GLU A 159 6.71 -13.99 -13.47
CA GLU A 159 7.00 -12.55 -13.54
C GLU A 159 6.05 -11.75 -12.62
N THR A 160 4.75 -12.05 -12.72
CA THR A 160 3.70 -11.37 -11.95
C THR A 160 3.78 -11.71 -10.46
N ALA A 161 4.11 -12.96 -10.11
CA ALA A 161 4.28 -13.40 -8.74
C ALA A 161 5.51 -12.75 -8.08
N LEU A 162 6.63 -12.62 -8.82
CA LEU A 162 7.88 -12.02 -8.33
C LEU A 162 7.77 -10.52 -8.03
N ALA A 163 6.75 -9.85 -8.54
CA ALA A 163 6.46 -8.47 -8.17
C ALA A 163 6.17 -8.31 -6.67
N VAL A 164 5.56 -9.32 -6.01
CA VAL A 164 5.31 -9.28 -4.56
C VAL A 164 6.61 -9.25 -3.75
N PRO A 165 7.53 -10.24 -3.85
CA PRO A 165 8.78 -10.22 -3.10
C PRO A 165 9.69 -9.06 -3.51
N PHE A 166 9.66 -8.63 -4.78
CA PHE A 166 10.34 -7.40 -5.19
C PHE A 166 9.80 -6.18 -4.42
N GLY A 167 8.48 -6.03 -4.36
CA GLY A 167 7.81 -4.98 -3.59
C GLY A 167 8.17 -5.03 -2.12
N VAL A 168 8.15 -6.22 -1.51
CA VAL A 168 8.57 -6.44 -0.11
C VAL A 168 10.01 -5.98 0.10
N GLY A 169 10.92 -6.41 -0.77
CA GLY A 169 12.33 -6.02 -0.71
C GLY A 169 12.54 -4.50 -0.81
N ALA A 170 11.83 -3.86 -1.75
CA ALA A 170 11.82 -2.41 -1.89
C ALA A 170 11.24 -1.70 -0.65
N GLY A 171 10.14 -2.20 -0.08
CA GLY A 171 9.51 -1.62 1.11
C GLY A 171 10.41 -1.67 2.35
N LEU A 172 11.09 -2.80 2.59
CA LEU A 172 12.09 -2.94 3.64
C LEU A 172 13.29 -2.03 3.42
N THR A 173 13.71 -1.87 2.17
CA THR A 173 14.83 -0.98 1.81
C THR A 173 14.48 0.49 2.09
N PHE A 174 13.26 0.90 1.72
CA PHE A 174 12.80 2.28 1.87
C PHE A 174 12.53 2.67 3.32
N ASP A 175 12.27 1.72 4.21
CA ASP A 175 12.11 2.02 5.63
C ASP A 175 13.37 2.65 6.25
N GLU A 176 14.54 2.23 5.78
CA GLU A 176 15.84 2.77 6.18
C GLU A 176 16.48 3.68 5.10
N ALA A 177 15.67 4.28 4.20
CA ALA A 177 16.18 5.17 3.15
C ALA A 177 17.06 6.32 3.70
N ALA A 178 16.78 6.79 4.92
CA ALA A 178 17.61 7.78 5.60
C ALA A 178 19.03 7.31 5.95
N LEU A 179 19.23 6.00 6.16
CA LEU A 179 20.53 5.39 6.41
C LEU A 179 21.27 5.10 5.11
N LEU A 180 20.55 4.68 4.06
CA LEU A 180 21.13 4.43 2.72
C LEU A 180 21.70 5.68 2.05
N LEU A 181 21.11 6.86 2.31
CA LEU A 181 21.56 8.12 1.72
C LEU A 181 22.68 8.81 2.53
N ASP A 182 23.33 8.10 3.47
CA ASP A 182 24.42 8.55 4.35
C ASP A 182 24.34 10.05 4.70
N LEU A 183 23.22 10.46 5.29
CA LEU A 183 22.95 11.85 5.66
C LEU A 183 23.72 12.24 6.93
N GLN A 184 25.03 11.99 6.96
CA GLN A 184 25.86 12.22 8.14
C GLN A 184 25.95 13.68 8.55
N ASP A 185 25.76 14.66 7.65
CA ASP A 185 25.92 16.07 8.06
C ASP A 185 24.99 17.11 7.40
N VAL A 186 24.12 16.76 6.46
CA VAL A 186 23.44 17.80 5.67
C VAL A 186 21.93 17.52 5.54
N TYR A 187 21.16 18.27 6.35
CA TYR A 187 19.70 18.56 6.33
C TYR A 187 18.74 17.94 7.38
N TRP A 188 18.87 18.39 8.64
CA TRP A 188 17.81 18.84 9.58
C TRP A 188 16.51 18.03 9.86
N LEU A 189 16.31 16.78 9.43
CA LEU A 189 15.13 15.97 9.80
C LEU A 189 15.50 14.79 10.73
N PRO A 190 14.61 14.33 11.65
CA PRO A 190 14.82 13.10 12.39
C PRO A 190 14.95 11.94 11.42
N ARG A 191 15.87 11.02 11.72
CA ARG A 191 16.25 9.86 10.89
C ARG A 191 15.09 8.97 10.39
N GLY A 192 13.87 9.10 10.93
CA GLY A 192 12.70 8.38 10.45
C GLY A 192 11.84 9.09 9.38
N ARG A 193 12.05 10.38 9.12
CA ARG A 193 11.11 11.16 8.29
C ARG A 193 11.35 11.07 6.79
N LEU A 194 12.61 11.06 6.37
CA LEU A 194 12.94 10.95 4.95
C LEU A 194 12.37 9.66 4.37
N SER A 195 12.54 8.55 5.09
CA SER A 195 11.95 7.26 4.74
C SER A 195 10.43 7.34 4.54
N VAL A 196 9.70 8.04 5.42
CA VAL A 196 8.24 8.20 5.30
C VAL A 196 7.88 9.06 4.10
N GLN A 197 8.59 10.18 3.86
CA GLN A 197 8.32 11.05 2.72
C GLN A 197 8.58 10.35 1.39
N VAL A 198 9.74 9.72 1.25
CA VAL A 198 10.10 8.97 0.04
C VAL A 198 9.11 7.83 -0.18
N SER A 199 8.76 7.08 0.88
CA SER A 199 7.76 6.00 0.77
C SER A 199 6.38 6.52 0.41
N ALA A 200 5.94 7.65 0.96
CA ALA A 200 4.66 8.27 0.62
C ALA A 200 4.62 8.73 -0.84
N VAL A 201 5.71 9.29 -1.37
CA VAL A 201 5.85 9.62 -2.78
C VAL A 201 5.77 8.36 -3.63
N THR A 202 6.52 7.31 -3.29
CA THR A 202 6.49 6.03 -4.00
C THR A 202 5.09 5.42 -4.04
N VAL A 203 4.39 5.38 -2.89
CA VAL A 203 3.00 4.91 -2.81
C VAL A 203 2.07 5.76 -3.69
N SER A 204 2.24 7.08 -3.68
CA SER A 204 1.41 7.99 -4.47
C SER A 204 1.63 7.79 -5.98
N VAL A 205 2.89 7.65 -6.40
CA VAL A 205 3.24 7.41 -7.81
C VAL A 205 2.73 6.06 -8.28
N LEU A 206 3.02 4.98 -7.55
CA LEU A 206 2.53 3.63 -7.91
C LEU A 206 1.01 3.57 -7.95
N GLY A 207 0.34 4.15 -6.95
CA GLY A 207 -1.13 4.21 -6.90
C GLY A 207 -1.71 5.01 -8.08
N ALA A 208 -1.13 6.18 -8.40
CA ALA A 208 -1.56 6.99 -9.54
C ALA A 208 -1.35 6.26 -10.88
N THR A 209 -0.24 5.54 -11.04
CA THR A 209 0.02 4.72 -12.24
C THR A 209 -1.03 3.62 -12.39
N ILE A 210 -1.35 2.88 -11.32
CA ILE A 210 -2.37 1.82 -11.36
C ILE A 210 -3.74 2.41 -11.75
N LEU A 211 -4.14 3.53 -11.14
CA LEU A 211 -5.40 4.19 -11.46
C LEU A 211 -5.42 4.72 -12.90
N GLY A 212 -4.32 5.33 -13.35
CA GLY A 212 -4.17 5.82 -14.72
C GLY A 212 -4.31 4.68 -15.75
N MET A 213 -3.63 3.56 -15.53
CA MET A 213 -3.75 2.38 -16.39
C MET A 213 -5.18 1.85 -16.45
N ARG A 214 -5.87 1.77 -15.30
CA ARG A 214 -7.28 1.34 -15.25
C ARG A 214 -8.20 2.29 -16.01
N LEU A 215 -8.01 3.60 -15.87
CA LEU A 215 -8.82 4.60 -16.56
C LEU A 215 -8.60 4.52 -18.08
N LEU A 216 -7.35 4.42 -18.52
CA LEU A 216 -6.99 4.33 -19.94
C LEU A 216 -7.54 3.04 -20.56
N LYS A 217 -7.31 1.88 -19.92
CA LYS A 217 -7.83 0.58 -20.40
C LYS A 217 -9.35 0.57 -20.49
N ARG A 218 -10.03 1.18 -19.52
CA ARG A 218 -11.51 1.32 -19.57
C ARG A 218 -11.96 2.24 -20.70
N GLY A 219 -11.21 3.30 -20.97
CA GLY A 219 -11.46 4.22 -22.07
C GLY A 219 -11.30 3.53 -23.42
N GLU A 220 -10.23 2.77 -23.60
CA GLU A 220 -9.95 1.95 -24.78
C GLU A 220 -11.09 0.98 -25.07
N GLN A 221 -11.46 0.13 -24.09
CA GLN A 221 -12.57 -0.82 -24.25
C GLN A 221 -13.89 -0.17 -24.65
N ARG A 222 -14.19 1.01 -24.09
CA ARG A 222 -15.40 1.76 -24.45
C ARG A 222 -15.31 2.40 -25.82
N GLY A 223 -14.13 2.89 -26.20
CA GLY A 223 -13.87 3.44 -27.53
C GLY A 223 -14.02 2.38 -28.62
N GLU A 224 -13.49 1.17 -28.37
CA GLU A 224 -13.65 0.02 -29.26
C GLU A 224 -15.12 -0.39 -29.39
N GLN A 225 -15.85 -0.54 -28.26
CA GLN A 225 -17.28 -0.89 -28.26
C GLN A 225 -18.16 0.14 -28.99
N ALA A 226 -17.76 1.41 -28.97
CA ALA A 226 -18.46 2.49 -29.64
C ALA A 226 -18.00 2.70 -31.10
N GLY A 227 -17.02 1.94 -31.59
CA GLY A 227 -16.44 2.10 -32.92
C GLY A 227 -15.66 3.41 -33.12
N LEU A 228 -15.23 4.06 -32.03
CA LEU A 228 -14.47 5.32 -32.07
C LEU A 228 -12.98 5.11 -32.34
N ILE A 229 -12.46 3.93 -32.00
CA ILE A 229 -11.10 3.51 -32.27
C ILE A 229 -11.11 2.07 -32.82
N PRO A 230 -10.10 1.66 -33.62
CA PRO A 230 -9.99 0.31 -34.13
C PRO A 230 -9.90 -0.71 -32.99
N THR A 231 -10.49 -1.89 -33.18
CA THR A 231 -10.29 -3.02 -32.27
C THR A 231 -8.88 -3.58 -32.41
N ALA A 232 -8.30 -4.05 -31.30
CA ALA A 232 -7.00 -4.71 -31.32
C ALA A 232 -6.91 -5.91 -32.28
N GLU A 233 -8.05 -6.54 -32.62
CA GLU A 233 -8.16 -7.66 -33.56
C GLU A 233 -8.03 -7.25 -35.05
N GLY A 234 -7.97 -5.95 -35.36
CA GLY A 234 -7.89 -5.41 -36.72
C GLY A 234 -6.48 -5.23 -37.30
N ARG A 235 -5.48 -6.02 -36.88
CA ARG A 235 -4.18 -6.09 -37.59
C ARG A 235 -4.16 -7.31 -38.52
N PRO A 236 -3.83 -7.16 -39.82
CA PRO A 236 -3.53 -8.30 -40.68
C PRO A 236 -2.34 -9.12 -40.17
#